data_AF-H0HR41-F1
#
_entry.id   AF-H0HR41-F1
#
_cell.length_a   1.000
_cell.length_b   1.000
_cell.length_c   1.000
_cell.angle_alpha   90.00
_cell.angle_beta   90.00
_cell.angle_gamma   90.00
#
_symmetry.space_group_name_H-M   'P 1'
#
loop_
_entity.id
_entity.type
_entity.pdbx_description
1 polymer ?
#
loop_
_entity_poly.entity_id
_entity_poly.type
_entity_poly.pdbx_seq_one_letter_code
_entity_poly.pdbx_strand_id
1 'polypeptide(L)' 'MPWVRFTADFDWKPRPQVTIAYRMGQEVNVTTLCAARAVSASMAVRIKKAKKLNADQGEG' A
#
# COMPACT_ATOMS: atom_id res chain seq x y z
N MET A 1 -6.32 -4.05 -10.99
CA MET A 1 -6.00 -3.90 -9.56
C MET A 1 -5.88 -2.41 -9.19
N PRO A 2 -6.42 -1.95 -8.04
CA PRO A 2 -6.34 -0.55 -7.61
C PRO A 2 -4.94 -0.14 -7.15
N TRP A 3 -4.57 1.10 -7.47
CA TRP A 3 -3.38 1.75 -6.92
C TRP A 3 -3.77 2.51 -5.66
N VAL A 4 -2.97 2.35 -4.60
CA VAL A 4 -3.16 3.06 -3.35
C VAL A 4 -1.84 3.67 -2.90
N ARG A 5 -1.94 4.80 -2.20
CA ARG A 5 -0.83 5.40 -1.46
C ARG A 5 -1.07 5.18 0.02
N PHE A 6 -0.15 4.51 0.69
CA PHE A 6 -0.21 4.34 2.14
C PHE A 6 0.14 5.66 2.82
N THR A 7 -0.68 6.07 3.79
CA THR A 7 -0.50 7.28 4.60
C THR A 7 0.00 6.96 6.00
N ALA A 8 0.05 5.68 6.36
CA ALA A 8 0.58 5.15 7.60
C ALA A 8 1.21 3.77 7.34
N ASP A 9 1.90 3.24 8.34
CA ASP A 9 2.39 1.86 8.33
C ASP A 9 1.18 0.90 8.34
N PHE A 10 1.21 -0.10 7.46
CA PHE A 10 0.13 -1.08 7.34
C PHE A 10 0.66 -2.49 7.09
N ASP A 11 0.36 -3.40 8.00
CA ASP A 11 0.62 -4.82 7.84
C ASP A 11 -0.60 -5.55 7.23
N TRP A 12 -0.42 -6.02 5.99
CA TRP A 12 -1.41 -6.82 5.29
C TRP A 12 -1.07 -8.30 5.35
N LYS A 13 -2.01 -9.11 5.83
CA LYS A 13 -1.88 -10.57 5.94
C LYS A 13 -2.92 -11.28 5.07
N PRO A 14 -2.66 -11.50 3.77
CA PRO A 14 -3.58 -12.22 2.89
C PRO A 14 -3.62 -13.73 3.21
N ARG A 15 -2.55 -14.26 3.79
CA ARG A 15 -2.42 -15.65 4.26
C ARG A 15 -1.74 -15.64 5.63
N PRO A 16 -2.00 -16.61 6.52
CA PRO A 16 -1.40 -16.65 7.85
C PRO A 16 0.14 -16.71 7.83
N GLN A 17 0.72 -17.26 6.76
CA GLN A 17 2.18 -17.36 6.59
C GLN A 17 2.81 -16.14 5.88
N VAL A 18 2.01 -15.20 5.38
CA VAL A 18 2.49 -14.06 4.59
C VAL A 18 2.06 -12.75 5.24
N THR A 19 3.04 -11.95 5.65
CA THR A 19 2.82 -10.58 6.12
C THR A 19 3.55 -9.63 5.19
N ILE A 20 2.83 -8.67 4.62
CA ILE A 20 3.39 -7.62 3.78
C ILE A 20 3.28 -6.32 4.57
N ALA A 21 4.41 -5.76 4.97
CA ALA A 21 4.48 -4.46 5.62
C ALA A 21 4.59 -3.36 4.56
N TYR A 22 3.62 -2.47 4.52
CA TYR A 22 3.64 -1.26 3.71
C TYR A 22 4.03 -0.08 4.60
N ARG A 23 4.94 0.75 4.13
CA ARG A 23 5.37 1.96 4.86
C ARG A 23 4.55 3.18 4.42
N MET A 24 4.47 4.17 5.31
CA MET A 24 3.91 5.48 4.98
C MET A 24 4.60 6.09 3.75
N GLY A 25 3.82 6.64 2.84
CA GLY A 25 4.28 7.25 1.60
C GLY A 25 4.40 6.27 0.43
N GLN A 26 4.31 4.97 0.67
CA GLN A 26 4.51 3.95 -0.35
C GLN A 26 3.31 3.87 -1.33
N GLU A 27 3.60 3.93 -2.62
CA GLU A 27 2.61 3.88 -3.70
C GLU A 27 2.72 2.57 -4.45
N VAL A 28 1.77 1.66 -4.25
CA VAL A 28 1.84 0.30 -4.80
C VAL A 28 0.50 -0.16 -5.33
N ASN A 29 0.59 -1.09 -6.28
CA ASN A 29 -0.56 -1.81 -6.77
C ASN A 29 -0.87 -2.97 -5.83
N VAL A 30 -2.05 -2.96 -5.22
CA VAL A 30 -2.48 -3.99 -4.28
C VAL A 30 -3.77 -4.64 -4.76
N THR A 31 -4.16 -5.76 -4.14
CA THR A 31 -5.44 -6.39 -4.41
C THR A 31 -6.59 -5.52 -3.91
N THR A 32 -7.77 -5.67 -4.50
CA THR A 32 -8.97 -4.92 -4.10
C THR A 32 -9.29 -5.08 -2.61
N LEU A 33 -9.07 -6.28 -2.05
CA LEU A 33 -9.26 -6.55 -0.63
C LEU A 33 -8.30 -5.75 0.26
N CYS A 34 -7.01 -5.72 -0.09
CA CYS A 34 -6.01 -4.93 0.64
C CYS A 34 -6.33 -3.43 0.55
N ALA A 35 -6.66 -2.94 -0.65
CA ALA A 35 -7.04 -1.55 -0.85
C ALA A 35 -8.29 -1.17 -0.04
N ALA A 36 -9.31 -2.03 -0.01
CA ALA A 36 -10.52 -1.79 0.76
C ALA A 36 -10.23 -1.74 2.26
N ARG A 37 -9.44 -2.69 2.80
CA ARG A 37 -9.04 -2.67 4.22
C ARG A 37 -8.24 -1.43 4.58
N ALA A 38 -7.19 -1.11 3.81
CA ALA A 38 -6.31 0.01 4.11
C ALA A 38 -7.04 1.35 4.03
N VAL A 39 -7.92 1.52 3.03
CA VAL A 39 -8.76 2.73 2.89
C VAL A 39 -9.82 2.80 3.99
N SER A 40 -10.46 1.68 4.35
CA SER A 40 -11.43 1.64 5.45
C SER A 40 -10.79 1.93 6.80
N ALA A 41 -9.51 1.63 6.97
CA ALA A 41 -8.73 1.96 8.15
C ALA A 41 -8.13 3.38 8.11
N SER A 42 -8.39 4.17 7.06
CA SER A 42 -7.76 5.48 6.82
C SER A 42 -6.22 5.44 6.79
N MET A 43 -5.64 4.28 6.50
CA MET A 43 -4.20 4.04 6.39
C MET A 43 -3.70 4.12 4.94
N ALA A 44 -4.61 4.22 3.97
CA ALA A 44 -4.27 4.44 2.59
C ALA A 44 -5.35 5.23 1.84
N VAL A 45 -4.94 5.88 0.75
CA VAL A 45 -5.82 6.60 -0.17
C VAL A 45 -5.75 5.97 -1.55
N ARG A 46 -6.89 5.86 -2.24
CA ARG A 46 -6.92 5.40 -3.63
C ARG A 46 -6.36 6.48 -4.53
N ILE A 47 -5.37 6.12 -5.34
CA ILE A 47 -4.76 7.03 -6.31
C ILE A 47 -5.03 6.53 -7.72
N LYS A 48 -5.21 7.46 -8.65
CA LYS A 48 -5.07 7.16 -10.08
C LYS A 48 -3.58 7.21 -10.39
N LYS A 49 -3.04 6.21 -11.07
CA LYS A 49 -1.61 6.15 -11.42
C LYS A 49 -1.24 7.38 -12.28
N ALA A 50 -0.75 8.44 -11.64
CA ALA A 50 -0.07 9.52 -12.32
C ALA A 50 1.32 9.00 -12.70
N LYS A 51 1.69 9.18 -13.97
CA LYS A 51 2.98 8.72 -14.50
C LYS A 51 4.08 9.59 -13.85
N LYS A 52 5.10 8.95 -13.24
CA LYS A 52 6.33 9.50 -12.57
C LYS A 52 6.13 9.97 -11.12
N LEU A 53 7.05 9.74 -10.16
CA LEU A 53 8.52 9.58 -10.18
C LEU A 53 9.01 8.44 -9.25
N ASN A 54 10.23 7.96 -9.53
CA ASN A 54 11.09 7.16 -8.63
C ASN A 54 10.95 7.55 -7.15
N ALA A 55 10.67 6.57 -6.29
CA ALA A 55 11.01 6.62 -4.88
C ALA A 55 11.69 5.29 -4.53
N ASP A 56 13.00 5.31 -4.75
CA ASP A 56 14.01 4.45 -4.14
C ASP A 56 14.13 4.78 -2.63
N GLN A 57 14.70 3.85 -1.84
CA GLN A 57 14.97 3.83 -0.38
C GLN A 57 13.87 3.26 0.54
N GLY A 58 14.13 2.36 1.50
CA GLY A 58 15.33 1.65 2.02
C GLY A 58 14.84 0.55 3.00
N GLU A 59 15.57 -0.42 3.55
CA GLU A 59 16.97 -0.65 3.98
C GLU A 59 17.12 -2.18 4.24
N GLY A 60 18.27 -2.87 4.21
CA GLY A 60 19.68 -2.48 4.04
C GLY A 60 20.54 -3.73 3.80
#